data_AF-A0AAQ4D9T6-F1
#
_entry.id   AF-A0AAQ4D9T6-F1
#
_cell.length_a   1.000
_cell.length_b   1.000
_cell.length_c   1.000
_cell.angle_alpha   90.00
_cell.angle_beta   90.00
_cell.angle_gamma   90.00
#
_symmetry.space_group_name_H-M   'P 1'
#
loop_
_entity.id
_entity.type
_entity.pdbx_description
1 polymer ?
#
loop_
_entity_poly.entity_id
_entity_poly.type
_entity_poly.pdbx_seq_one_letter_code
_entity_poly.pdbx_strand_id
1 'polypeptide(L)'
;MFSKFPFAVAITDSDNDTIFECVTAKRAWFNMDTKRGEYIWLLRGHDGKPQKTIAFYVAEGKSPDTFLYMEGSEDAQPEIGTFYYTDYENCGVIDMPYHGGQCALWASEAGKDSLPQRCLEEFSKHCGVGTPKYSKDICSDEEIMYW
;
A
#
# COMPACT_ATOMS: atom_id res chain seq x y z
N MET A 1 11.97 -1.78 1.06
CA MET A 1 10.54 -1.71 1.40
C MET A 1 9.98 -3.07 1.81
N PHE A 2 9.78 -4.01 0.89
CA PHE A 2 9.02 -5.24 1.12
C PHE A 2 9.53 -6.16 2.24
N SER A 3 10.84 -6.18 2.51
CA SER A 3 11.38 -6.95 3.63
C SER A 3 11.01 -6.37 5.01
N LYS A 4 10.69 -5.07 5.08
CA LYS A 4 10.47 -4.30 6.33
C LYS A 4 9.00 -4.20 6.73
N PHE A 5 8.08 -4.22 5.77
CA PHE A 5 6.64 -4.04 6.02
C PHE A 5 5.89 -5.34 5.73
N PRO A 6 5.79 -6.28 6.70
CA PRO A 6 4.96 -7.48 6.55
C PRO A 6 3.46 -7.18 6.56
N PHE A 7 3.06 -6.07 7.17
CA PHE A 7 1.71 -5.54 7.18
C PHE A 7 1.78 -4.03 6.94
N ALA A 8 0.86 -3.52 6.13
CA ALA A 8 0.72 -2.10 5.87
C ALA A 8 -0.74 -1.68 5.73
N VAL A 9 -1.03 -0.42 6.03
CA VAL A 9 -2.36 0.19 5.93
C VAL A 9 -2.25 1.40 5.01
N ALA A 10 -3.16 1.53 4.04
CA ALA A 10 -3.25 2.73 3.21
C ALA A 10 -3.87 3.87 4.04
N ILE A 11 -3.13 4.96 4.22
CA ILE A 11 -3.54 6.08 5.09
C ILE A 11 -4.23 7.18 4.30
N THR A 12 -3.65 7.53 3.16
CA THR A 12 -4.14 8.59 2.27
C THR A 12 -3.63 8.32 0.86
N ASP A 13 -4.37 8.77 -0.14
CA ASP A 13 -3.91 8.76 -1.53
C ASP A 13 -4.24 10.08 -2.23
N SER A 14 -3.76 10.21 -3.47
CA SER A 14 -3.88 11.40 -4.29
C SER A 14 -5.27 11.65 -4.88
N ASP A 15 -6.22 10.73 -4.72
CA ASP A 15 -7.54 10.86 -5.34
C ASP A 15 -8.69 10.69 -4.34
N ASN A 16 -9.92 10.81 -4.82
CA ASN A 16 -11.12 10.68 -4.00
C ASN A 16 -11.91 9.42 -4.37
N ASP A 17 -11.23 8.38 -4.85
CA ASP A 17 -11.86 7.09 -5.05
C ASP A 17 -12.12 6.39 -3.71
N THR A 18 -13.12 5.52 -3.66
CA THR A 18 -13.45 4.75 -2.45
C THR A 18 -12.79 3.36 -2.46
N ILE A 19 -11.87 3.10 -3.39
CA ILE A 19 -11.26 1.78 -3.58
C ILE A 19 -10.20 1.55 -2.50
N PHE A 20 -9.49 2.60 -2.09
CA PHE A 20 -8.42 2.52 -1.08
C PHE A 20 -8.89 2.73 0.37
N GLU A 21 -10.17 3.02 0.58
CA GLU A 21 -10.73 3.15 1.92
C GLU A 21 -10.53 1.86 2.74
N CYS A 22 -9.89 2.01 3.89
CA CYS A 22 -9.52 0.92 4.80
C CYS A 22 -8.73 -0.22 4.13
N VAL A 23 -8.01 0.04 3.05
CA VAL A 23 -7.17 -0.96 2.42
C VAL A 23 -6.02 -1.32 3.34
N THR A 24 -5.82 -2.62 3.47
CA THR A 24 -4.69 -3.20 4.18
C THR A 24 -3.93 -4.12 3.24
N ALA A 25 -2.61 -4.20 3.41
CA ALA A 25 -1.75 -5.13 2.69
C ALA A 25 -1.00 -6.05 3.65
N LYS A 26 -1.03 -7.36 3.40
CA LYS A 26 -0.32 -8.39 4.17
C LYS A 26 0.63 -9.15 3.27
N ARG A 27 1.88 -9.26 3.67
CA ARG A 27 2.89 -10.04 2.95
C ARG A 27 2.63 -11.53 3.16
N ALA A 28 2.34 -12.25 2.09
CA ALA A 28 2.20 -13.71 2.13
C ALA A 28 3.58 -14.38 2.20
N TRP A 29 4.51 -13.96 1.34
CA TRP A 29 5.90 -14.43 1.35
C TRP A 29 6.83 -13.41 0.69
N PHE A 30 8.13 -13.50 1.00
CA PHE A 30 9.17 -12.73 0.33
C PHE A 30 10.50 -13.47 0.38
N ASN A 31 11.12 -13.67 -0.77
CA ASN A 31 12.43 -14.28 -0.92
C ASN A 31 13.50 -13.19 -1.02
N MET A 32 14.42 -13.19 -0.04
CA MET A 32 15.48 -12.19 0.03
C MET A 32 16.58 -12.35 -1.04
N ASP A 33 16.76 -13.54 -1.61
CA ASP A 33 17.79 -13.80 -2.61
C ASP A 33 17.30 -13.36 -4.00
N THR A 34 16.05 -13.69 -4.33
CA THR A 34 15.45 -13.34 -5.63
C THR A 34 14.74 -11.99 -5.62
N LYS A 35 14.55 -11.37 -4.46
CA LYS A 35 13.80 -10.11 -4.26
C LYS A 35 12.37 -10.17 -4.80
N ARG A 36 11.77 -11.36 -4.77
CA ARG A 36 10.37 -11.60 -5.18
C ARG A 36 9.50 -11.84 -3.97
N GLY A 37 8.24 -11.48 -4.06
CA GLY A 37 7.27 -11.73 -3.00
C GLY A 37 5.83 -11.65 -3.48
N GLU A 38 4.93 -11.85 -2.53
CA GLU A 38 3.51 -11.68 -2.71
C GLU A 38 2.93 -10.89 -1.55
N TYR A 39 2.10 -9.92 -1.89
CA TYR A 39 1.26 -9.17 -0.98
C TYR A 39 -0.19 -9.44 -1.30
N ILE A 40 -0.99 -9.59 -0.26
CA ILE A 40 -2.42 -9.72 -0.35
C ILE A 40 -3.03 -8.41 0.13
N TRP A 41 -3.71 -7.73 -0.78
CA TRP A 41 -4.49 -6.54 -0.45
C TRP A 41 -5.90 -6.95 -0.11
N LEU A 42 -6.39 -6.44 1.01
CA LEU A 42 -7.79 -6.54 1.41
C LEU A 42 -8.45 -5.19 1.18
N LEU A 43 -9.34 -5.17 0.19
CA LEU A 43 -10.26 -4.06 -0.06
C LEU A 43 -11.56 -4.40 0.67
N ARG A 44 -11.89 -3.66 1.73
CA ARG A 44 -13.07 -3.98 2.55
C ARG A 44 -14.39 -3.82 1.81
N GLY A 45 -14.39 -3.01 0.76
CA GLY A 45 -15.61 -2.56 0.12
C GLY A 45 -16.26 -1.47 0.98
N HIS A 46 -16.72 -0.41 0.34
CA HIS A 46 -17.50 0.66 0.94
C HIS A 46 -18.81 0.85 0.16
N ASP A 47 -19.82 1.46 0.76
CA ASP A 47 -21.11 1.77 0.12
C ASP A 47 -21.83 0.56 -0.52
N GLY A 48 -21.82 -0.59 0.17
CA GLY A 48 -22.48 -1.81 -0.30
C GLY A 48 -21.69 -2.61 -1.35
N LYS A 49 -20.45 -2.23 -1.64
CA LYS A 49 -19.52 -3.07 -2.42
C LYS A 49 -19.01 -4.23 -1.56
N PRO A 50 -18.89 -5.44 -2.12
CA PRO A 50 -18.36 -6.58 -1.38
C PRO A 50 -16.86 -6.41 -1.09
N GLN A 51 -16.44 -6.99 0.02
CA GLN A 51 -15.02 -7.19 0.32
C GLN A 51 -14.35 -7.99 -0.80
N LYS A 52 -13.16 -7.55 -1.23
CA LYS A 52 -12.34 -8.20 -2.25
C LYS A 52 -10.92 -8.37 -1.75
N THR A 53 -10.32 -9.49 -2.11
CA THR A 53 -8.90 -9.75 -1.90
C THR A 53 -8.18 -9.75 -3.25
N ILE A 54 -7.04 -9.09 -3.34
CA ILE A 54 -6.22 -9.04 -4.56
C ILE A 54 -4.80 -9.44 -4.20
N ALA A 55 -4.27 -10.43 -4.91
CA ALA A 55 -2.86 -10.80 -4.82
C ALA A 55 -2.03 -9.88 -5.72
N PHE A 56 -0.96 -9.32 -5.18
CA PHE A 56 0.06 -8.59 -5.90
C PHE A 56 1.37 -9.31 -5.73
N TYR A 57 1.86 -9.89 -6.82
CA TYR A 57 3.22 -10.40 -6.88
C TYR A 57 4.14 -9.22 -7.10
N VAL A 58 5.25 -9.17 -6.39
CA VAL A 58 6.20 -8.06 -6.44
C VAL A 58 7.61 -8.56 -6.75
N ALA A 59 8.37 -7.78 -7.49
CA ALA A 59 9.77 -8.03 -7.77
C ALA A 59 10.59 -6.72 -7.81
N GLU A 60 11.91 -6.83 -7.75
CA GLU A 60 12.81 -5.70 -7.89
C GLU A 60 12.65 -5.02 -9.27
N GLY A 61 12.66 -3.68 -9.27
CA GLY A 61 12.63 -2.88 -10.49
C GLY A 61 14.01 -2.69 -11.11
N LYS A 62 14.10 -1.81 -12.12
CA LYS A 62 15.38 -1.51 -12.80
C LYS A 62 16.26 -0.53 -12.00
N SER A 63 15.68 0.13 -11.00
CA SER A 63 16.34 1.12 -10.15
C SER A 63 15.93 0.94 -8.68
N PRO A 64 16.71 1.45 -7.71
CA PRO A 64 16.41 1.26 -6.28
C PRO A 64 15.07 1.83 -5.80
N ASP A 65 14.52 2.79 -6.56
CA ASP A 65 13.25 3.47 -6.32
C ASP A 65 12.08 2.87 -7.12
N THR A 66 12.30 1.81 -7.90
CA THR A 66 11.22 1.15 -8.66
C THR A 66 11.03 -0.31 -8.26
N PHE A 67 9.82 -0.81 -8.47
CA PHE A 67 9.49 -2.22 -8.33
C PHE A 67 8.54 -2.65 -9.43
N LEU A 68 8.50 -3.95 -9.70
CA LEU A 68 7.50 -4.55 -10.57
C LEU A 68 6.37 -5.11 -9.72
N TYR A 69 5.14 -4.96 -10.19
CA TYR A 69 4.00 -5.68 -9.63
C TYR A 69 3.17 -6.38 -10.72
N MET A 70 2.57 -7.50 -10.35
CA MET A 70 1.70 -8.30 -11.20
C MET A 70 0.42 -8.61 -10.41
N GLU A 71 -0.73 -8.19 -10.92
CA GLU A 71 -2.03 -8.38 -10.26
C GLU A 71 -2.59 -9.78 -10.53
N GLY A 72 -3.00 -10.47 -9.46
CA GLY A 72 -3.72 -11.74 -9.48
C GLY A 72 -2.89 -12.98 -9.81
N SER A 73 -1.79 -12.84 -10.57
CA SER A 73 -0.91 -13.95 -10.97
C SER A 73 0.53 -13.47 -11.19
N GLU A 74 1.52 -14.32 -10.88
CA GLU A 74 2.94 -14.05 -11.17
C GLU A 74 3.23 -13.98 -12.69
N ASP A 75 2.37 -14.60 -13.51
CA ASP A 75 2.48 -14.59 -14.98
C ASP A 75 1.75 -13.40 -15.64
N ALA A 76 1.11 -12.51 -14.85
CA ALA A 76 0.44 -11.33 -15.39
C ALA A 76 1.45 -10.34 -15.99
N GLN A 77 0.97 -9.41 -16.82
CA GLN A 77 1.83 -8.36 -17.37
C GLN A 77 2.38 -7.49 -16.22
N PRO A 78 3.71 -7.32 -16.11
CA PRO A 78 4.29 -6.54 -15.04
C PRO A 78 4.08 -5.05 -15.28
N GLU A 79 3.62 -4.36 -14.25
CA GLU A 79 3.56 -2.91 -14.18
C GLU A 79 4.66 -2.40 -13.24
N ILE A 80 5.02 -1.12 -13.41
CA ILE A 80 6.09 -0.49 -12.64
C ILE A 80 5.46 0.40 -11.58
N GLY A 81 5.73 0.09 -10.31
CA GLY A 81 5.49 1.01 -9.21
C GLY A 81 6.76 1.74 -8.79
N THR A 82 6.60 2.87 -8.12
CA THR A 82 7.68 3.74 -7.65
C THR A 82 7.60 3.94 -6.14
N PHE A 83 8.74 3.89 -5.48
CA PHE A 83 8.92 4.30 -4.09
C PHE A 83 9.44 5.73 -4.05
N TYR A 84 8.59 6.70 -3.72
CA TYR A 84 9.04 8.09 -3.54
C TYR A 84 9.75 8.30 -2.21
N TYR A 85 9.29 7.61 -1.17
CA TYR A 85 9.87 7.72 0.17
C TYR A 85 9.60 6.48 1.01
N THR A 86 10.51 6.18 1.93
CA THR A 86 10.25 5.30 3.08
C THR A 86 11.28 5.58 4.16
N ASP A 87 10.86 5.50 5.41
CA ASP A 87 11.75 5.50 6.57
C ASP A 87 12.19 4.08 6.96
N TYR A 88 11.71 3.06 6.24
CA TYR A 88 11.91 1.62 6.49
C TYR A 88 11.39 1.11 7.84
N GLU A 89 10.55 1.89 8.54
CA GLU A 89 10.06 1.58 9.87
C GLU A 89 8.55 1.84 10.01
N ASN A 90 8.11 3.08 9.74
CA ASN A 90 6.73 3.50 9.99
C ASN A 90 5.94 3.70 8.71
N CYS A 91 6.58 4.10 7.60
CA CYS A 91 5.83 4.49 6.41
C CYS A 91 6.56 4.31 5.10
N GLY A 92 5.80 4.43 4.02
CA GLY A 92 6.33 4.70 2.70
C GLY A 92 5.31 5.28 1.75
N VAL A 93 5.79 6.09 0.81
CA VAL A 93 5.01 6.72 -0.25
C VAL A 93 5.25 5.92 -1.52
N ILE A 94 4.18 5.34 -2.04
CA ILE A 94 4.19 4.46 -3.20
C ILE A 94 3.31 5.09 -4.27
N ASP A 95 3.79 5.10 -5.51
CA ASP A 95 2.97 5.39 -6.68
C ASP A 95 2.87 4.15 -7.56
N MET A 96 1.65 3.77 -7.91
CA MET A 96 1.35 2.65 -8.78
C MET A 96 0.36 3.08 -9.86
N PRO A 97 0.59 2.78 -11.15
CA PRO A 97 -0.37 3.01 -12.23
C PRO A 97 -1.63 2.10 -12.18
N TYR A 98 -2.07 1.73 -10.98
CA TYR A 98 -3.26 0.93 -10.72
C TYR A 98 -4.51 1.81 -10.88
N HIS A 99 -5.50 1.37 -11.67
CA HIS A 99 -6.78 2.09 -11.88
C HIS A 99 -6.70 3.58 -12.28
N GLY A 100 -5.63 4.00 -12.96
CA GLY A 100 -5.45 5.39 -13.41
C GLY A 100 -4.37 6.18 -12.66
N GLY A 101 -3.72 5.56 -11.67
CA GLY A 101 -2.62 6.14 -10.91
C GLY A 101 -3.00 6.33 -9.44
N GLN A 102 -2.23 5.73 -8.55
CA GLN A 102 -2.48 5.66 -7.12
C GLN A 102 -1.21 6.01 -6.37
N CYS A 103 -1.07 7.29 -6.01
CA CYS A 103 0.00 7.79 -5.17
C CYS A 103 -0.48 7.79 -3.72
N ALA A 104 -0.04 6.81 -2.94
CA ALA A 104 -0.56 6.53 -1.62
C ALA A 104 0.54 6.51 -0.54
N LEU A 105 0.18 7.03 0.64
CA LEU A 105 0.95 6.86 1.86
C LEU A 105 0.51 5.60 2.58
N TRP A 106 1.46 4.69 2.77
CA TRP A 106 1.27 3.45 3.51
C TRP A 106 1.95 3.56 4.87
N ALA A 107 1.29 3.06 5.91
CA ALA A 107 1.83 2.96 7.26
C ALA A 107 2.08 1.51 7.65
N SER A 108 3.04 1.26 8.54
CA SER A 108 3.10 0.01 9.30
C SER A 108 1.90 -0.11 10.25
N GLU A 109 1.55 -1.33 10.64
CA GLU A 109 0.46 -1.58 11.60
C GLU A 109 0.65 -0.79 12.91
N ALA A 110 1.89 -0.69 13.40
CA ALA A 110 2.21 0.04 14.63
C ALA A 110 2.15 1.57 14.47
N GLY A 111 2.40 2.09 13.26
CA GLY A 111 2.46 3.52 12.97
C GLY A 111 1.17 4.12 12.40
N LYS A 112 0.17 3.30 12.06
CA LYS A 112 -1.05 3.73 11.34
C LYS A 112 -1.84 4.85 12.03
N ASP A 113 -1.81 4.91 13.36
CA ASP A 113 -2.55 5.90 14.15
C ASP A 113 -1.75 7.19 14.41
N SER A 114 -0.43 7.16 14.22
CA SER A 114 0.44 8.31 14.49
C SER A 114 1.72 8.19 13.66
N LEU A 115 1.66 8.72 12.44
CA LEU A 115 2.81 8.73 11.55
C LEU A 115 3.78 9.88 11.86
N PRO A 116 5.10 9.67 11.68
CA PRO A 116 6.07 10.76 11.71
C PRO A 116 5.70 11.87 10.73
N GLN A 117 5.85 13.13 11.14
CA GLN A 117 5.55 14.30 10.31
C GLN A 117 6.24 14.24 8.93
N ARG A 118 7.47 13.72 8.89
CA ARG A 118 8.23 13.56 7.64
C ARG A 118 7.53 12.67 6.62
N CYS A 119 6.80 11.63 7.04
CA CYS A 119 6.01 10.78 6.14
C CYS A 119 4.92 11.58 5.42
N LEU A 120 4.23 12.46 6.17
CA LEU A 120 3.17 13.31 5.64
C LEU A 120 3.74 14.38 4.69
N GLU A 121 4.89 14.95 5.02
CA GLU A 121 5.58 15.93 4.18
C GLU A 121 6.06 15.33 2.85
N GLU A 122 6.69 14.15 2.88
CA GLU A 122 7.13 13.48 1.65
C GLU A 122 5.92 13.03 0.81
N PHE A 123 4.84 12.56 1.43
CA PHE A 123 3.59 12.33 0.70
C PHE A 123 3.10 13.61 0.03
N SER A 124 3.00 14.72 0.76
CA SER A 124 2.47 15.96 0.19
C SER A 124 3.33 16.51 -0.94
N LYS A 125 4.66 16.39 -0.80
CA LYS A 125 5.63 16.80 -1.81
C LYS A 125 5.54 15.99 -3.10
N HIS A 126 5.25 14.70 -3.01
CA HIS A 126 5.27 13.78 -4.15
C HIS A 126 3.88 13.54 -4.76
N CYS A 127 2.84 13.43 -3.92
CA CYS A 127 1.47 13.11 -4.31
C CYS A 127 0.52 14.33 -4.27
N GLY A 128 0.90 15.44 -3.63
CA GLY A 128 0.08 16.65 -3.52
C GLY A 128 -0.84 16.69 -2.31
N VAL A 129 -2.10 17.08 -2.50
CA VAL A 129 -3.11 17.09 -1.42
C VAL A 129 -3.81 15.73 -1.42
N GLY A 130 -3.74 15.02 -0.30
CA GLY A 130 -4.32 13.68 -0.21
C GLY A 130 -5.70 13.65 0.45
N THR A 131 -6.46 12.60 0.14
CA THR A 131 -7.73 12.28 0.79
C THR A 131 -7.50 11.19 1.83
N PRO A 132 -7.83 11.41 3.12
CA PRO A 132 -7.72 10.37 4.14
C PRO A 132 -8.52 9.13 3.77
N LYS A 133 -7.86 7.96 3.75
CA LYS A 133 -8.46 6.64 3.50
C LYS A 133 -8.54 5.77 4.74
N TYR A 134 -7.80 6.14 5.78
CA TYR A 134 -7.85 5.52 7.09
C TYR A 134 -8.04 6.56 8.19
N SER A 135 -9.00 6.29 9.07
CA SER A 135 -9.09 6.85 10.41
C SER A 135 -9.87 5.87 11.27
N LYS A 136 -9.82 6.03 12.60
CA LYS A 136 -10.64 5.21 13.51
C LYS A 136 -12.15 5.41 13.31
N ASP A 137 -12.53 6.56 12.74
CA ASP A 137 -13.92 6.88 12.43
C ASP A 137 -14.37 6.25 11.09
N ILE A 138 -13.42 6.00 10.18
CA ILE A 138 -13.67 5.39 8.86
C ILE A 138 -13.51 3.87 8.92
N CYS A 139 -12.53 3.37 9.68
CA CYS A 139 -12.13 1.98 9.74
C CYS A 139 -12.24 1.46 11.17
N SER A 140 -13.17 0.54 11.44
CA SER A 140 -13.32 -0.05 12.77
C SER A 140 -12.20 -1.07 13.08
N ASP A 141 -11.67 -1.01 14.30
CA ASP A 141 -10.55 -1.85 14.78
C ASP A 141 -10.92 -3.34 14.92
N GLU A 142 -12.19 -3.66 15.19
CA GLU A 142 -12.68 -5.04 15.35
C GLU A 142 -12.46 -5.91 14.10
N GLU A 143 -12.31 -5.27 12.93
CA GLU A 143 -12.22 -5.93 11.63
C GLU A 143 -10.78 -6.06 11.11
N ILE A 144 -9.77 -5.42 11.74
CA ILE A 144 -8.35 -5.54 11.35
C ILE A 144 -7.73 -6.82 11.93
N MET A 145 -8.27 -7.33 13.05
CA MET A 145 -7.64 -8.41 13.84
C MET A 145 -7.83 -9.84 13.30
N TYR A 146 -8.59 -10.06 12.23
CA TYR A 146 -8.97 -11.42 11.79
C TYR A 146 -8.47 -11.83 10.40
N TRP A 147 -7.31 -11.31 9.97
CA TRP A 147 -6.70 -11.66 8.67
C TRP A 147 -5.25 -12.14 8.73
#